data_AF-A0A835IJR5-F1
#
_entry.id   AF-A0A835IJR5-F1
#
_cell.length_a   1.000
_cell.length_b   1.000
_cell.length_c   1.000
_cell.angle_alpha   90.00
_cell.angle_beta   90.00
_cell.angle_gamma   90.00
#
_symmetry.space_group_name_H-M   'P 1'
#
loop_
_entity.id
_entity.type
_entity.pdbx_description
1 polymer ?
#
loop_
_entity_poly.entity_id
_entity_poly.type
_entity_poly.pdbx_seq_one_letter_code
_entity_poly.pdbx_strand_id
1 'polypeptide(L)'
;MRARREKGLCYNCDDQYKPGHHCKSQQLYMLVASDETQEEEEEVQVANGERTMSKAMCTQLKWEMQGHSFEEDIRLLPLGRCDMVLGGDWIKKCGDVLINLNKL
;
A
#
# COMPACT_ATOMS: atom_id res chain seq x y z
N MET A 1 -5.16 11.95 -6.53
CA MET A 1 -5.83 10.96 -7.40
C MET A 1 -6.77 11.61 -8.42
N ARG A 2 -7.86 12.27 -8.00
CA ARG A 2 -8.89 12.85 -8.90
C ARG A 2 -8.33 13.88 -9.91
N ALA A 3 -7.56 14.86 -9.42
CA ALA A 3 -6.93 15.89 -10.26
C ALA A 3 -5.91 15.34 -11.29
N ARG A 4 -5.37 14.14 -11.08
CA ARG A 4 -4.45 13.48 -12.04
C ARG A 4 -5.23 12.76 -13.13
N ARG A 5 -6.31 12.07 -12.76
CA ARG A 5 -7.26 11.42 -13.70
C ARG A 5 -7.83 12.45 -14.68
N GLU A 6 -8.24 13.62 -14.19
CA GLU A 6 -8.73 14.73 -15.02
C GLU A 6 -7.68 15.24 -16.02
N LYS A 7 -6.39 15.16 -15.67
CA LYS A 7 -5.27 15.53 -16.54
C LYS A 7 -4.78 14.38 -17.43
N GLY A 8 -5.44 13.21 -17.38
CA GLY A 8 -5.01 12.02 -18.12
C GLY A 8 -3.64 11.49 -17.68
N LEU A 9 -3.19 11.84 -16.48
CA LEU A 9 -1.88 11.45 -15.97
C LEU A 9 -1.97 10.13 -15.22
N CYS A 10 -0.91 9.34 -15.30
CA CYS A 10 -0.76 8.14 -14.50
C CYS A 10 -0.91 8.48 -13.01
N TYR A 11 -1.55 7.57 -12.27
CA TYR A 11 -1.68 7.69 -10.81
C TYR A 11 -0.31 7.70 -10.13
N ASN A 12 0.66 7.02 -10.74
CA ASN A 12 1.96 6.69 -10.15
C ASN A 12 3.17 7.35 -10.84
N CYS A 13 3.00 8.06 -11.96
CA CYS A 13 4.06 8.84 -12.60
C CYS A 13 3.45 10.07 -13.30
N ASP A 14 4.28 11.04 -13.71
CA ASP A 14 3.82 12.25 -14.42
C ASP A 14 3.67 12.05 -15.94
N ASP A 15 3.76 10.81 -16.42
CA ASP A 15 3.44 10.45 -17.79
C ASP A 15 1.93 10.32 -18.01
N GLN A 16 1.49 10.40 -19.27
CA GLN A 16 0.12 10.09 -19.64
C GLN A 16 -0.23 8.63 -19.35
N TYR A 17 -1.40 8.43 -18.73
CA TYR A 17 -1.96 7.11 -18.52
C TYR A 17 -2.53 6.53 -19.82
N LYS A 18 -2.14 5.29 -20.13
CA LYS A 18 -2.74 4.47 -21.17
C LYS A 18 -2.95 3.05 -20.64
N PRO A 19 -3.98 2.31 -21.08
CA PRO A 19 -4.09 0.89 -20.76
C PRO A 19 -2.79 0.16 -21.12
N GLY A 20 -2.22 -0.58 -20.16
CA GLY A 20 -0.89 -1.22 -20.31
C GLY A 20 0.31 -0.34 -19.95
N HIS A 21 0.12 0.82 -19.32
CA HIS A 21 1.21 1.66 -18.85
C HIS A 21 2.01 0.98 -17.71
N HIS A 22 3.33 0.85 -17.90
CA HIS A 22 4.28 0.35 -16.89
C HIS A 22 5.13 1.52 -16.38
N CYS A 23 5.01 1.86 -15.09
CA CYS A 23 5.75 2.99 -14.49
C CYS A 23 7.22 2.62 -14.25
N LYS A 24 8.15 3.45 -14.75
CA LYS A 24 9.60 3.23 -14.60
C LYS A 24 10.17 3.60 -13.22
N SER A 25 9.43 4.34 -12.39
CA SER A 25 9.90 4.92 -11.12
C SER A 25 9.16 4.36 -9.88
N GLN A 26 8.93 3.05 -9.85
CA GLN A 26 8.33 2.38 -8.70
C GLN A 26 9.37 2.18 -7.58
N GLN A 27 9.42 3.07 -6.57
CA GLN A 27 10.01 2.78 -5.24
C GLN A 27 9.11 3.26 -4.05
N LEU A 28 8.67 2.35 -3.16
CA LEU A 28 7.65 2.57 -2.07
C LEU A 28 7.26 1.36 -1.14
N TYR A 29 6.68 1.60 0.01
CA TYR A 29 6.59 0.58 1.04
C TYR A 29 5.18 -0.06 1.15
N MET A 30 5.06 -1.39 1.23
CA MET A 30 3.81 -2.11 1.59
C MET A 30 3.89 -2.56 3.03
N LEU A 31 2.77 -2.45 3.72
CA LEU A 31 2.66 -2.75 5.13
C LEU A 31 1.85 -4.04 5.26
N VAL A 32 2.50 -5.12 5.67
CA VAL A 32 1.85 -6.37 6.07
C VAL A 32 1.92 -6.45 7.59
N ALA A 33 0.78 -6.60 8.24
CA ALA A 33 0.70 -6.99 9.63
C ALA A 33 0.90 -8.51 9.71
N SER A 34 2.05 -8.94 10.23
CA SER A 34 2.34 -10.34 10.48
C SER A 34 2.59 -10.52 11.98
N ASP A 35 1.96 -11.54 12.57
CA ASP A 35 2.14 -11.90 13.99
C ASP A 35 3.52 -12.56 14.27
N GLU A 36 4.38 -12.68 13.25
CA GLU A 36 5.70 -13.29 13.35
C GLU A 36 6.81 -12.26 13.11
N THR A 37 7.55 -11.98 14.19
CA THR A 37 8.70 -11.09 14.22
C THR A 37 9.92 -11.74 13.57
N GLN A 38 10.22 -11.39 12.32
CA GLN A 38 11.53 -11.67 11.72
C GLN A 38 12.06 -10.43 10.97
N GLU A 39 13.27 -10.02 11.31
CA GLU A 39 14.01 -8.88 10.73
C GLU A 39 14.70 -9.24 9.39
N GLU A 40 14.16 -10.20 8.64
CA GLU A 40 14.81 -10.73 7.45
C GLU A 40 14.19 -10.21 6.16
N GLU A 41 15.03 -10.07 5.13
CA GLU A 41 14.59 -9.75 3.78
C GLU A 41 13.73 -10.89 3.24
N GLU A 42 12.41 -10.68 3.17
CA GLU A 42 11.46 -11.70 2.73
C GLU A 42 10.85 -11.34 1.37
N GLU A 43 10.75 -12.33 0.48
CA GLU A 43 10.04 -12.16 -0.80
C GLU A 43 8.53 -12.16 -0.55
N VAL A 44 7.86 -11.08 -0.91
CA VAL A 44 6.41 -10.95 -0.78
C VAL A 44 5.77 -10.70 -2.13
N GLN A 45 4.57 -11.25 -2.33
CA GLN A 45 3.75 -10.97 -3.49
C GLN A 45 2.83 -9.79 -3.23
N VAL A 46 2.82 -8.82 -4.14
CA VAL A 46 2.03 -7.60 -4.01
C VAL A 46 0.74 -7.69 -4.82
N ALA A 47 -0.19 -6.75 -4.58
CA ALA A 47 -1.56 -6.84 -5.10
C ALA A 47 -1.67 -6.89 -6.65
N ASN A 48 -0.63 -6.50 -7.39
CA ASN A 48 -0.57 -6.60 -8.85
C ASN A 48 0.03 -7.94 -9.35
N GLY A 49 0.34 -8.86 -8.45
CA GLY A 49 0.95 -10.16 -8.75
C GLY A 49 2.48 -10.16 -8.81
N GLU A 50 3.13 -8.99 -8.84
CA GLU A 50 4.58 -8.87 -8.80
C GLU A 50 5.14 -9.30 -7.44
N ARG A 51 6.36 -9.82 -7.44
CA ARG A 51 7.09 -10.14 -6.21
C ARG A 51 8.14 -9.09 -5.94
N THR A 52 8.31 -8.73 -4.67
CA THR A 52 9.30 -7.76 -4.23
C THR A 52 9.89 -8.18 -2.89
N MET A 53 11.08 -7.67 -2.59
CA MET A 53 11.75 -7.96 -1.31
C MET A 53 11.34 -6.93 -0.26
N SER A 54 10.90 -7.42 0.89
CA SER A 54 10.77 -6.61 2.10
C SER A 54 12.15 -6.25 2.61
N LYS A 55 12.37 -4.97 2.91
CA LYS A 55 13.64 -4.47 3.43
C LYS A 55 13.75 -4.61 4.95
N ALA A 56 12.63 -4.45 5.65
CA ALA A 56 12.58 -4.43 7.10
C ALA A 56 11.12 -4.51 7.59
N MET A 57 10.96 -4.73 8.88
CA MET A 57 9.69 -4.66 9.58
C MET A 57 9.77 -3.62 10.70
N CYS A 58 8.78 -2.75 10.77
CA CYS A 58 8.57 -1.80 11.84
C CYS A 58 7.49 -2.36 12.76
N THR A 59 7.86 -2.69 14.00
CA THR A 59 6.93 -3.23 14.98
C THR A 59 6.24 -2.12 15.77
N GLN A 60 5.01 -2.38 16.23
CA GLN A 60 4.20 -1.47 17.05
C GLN A 60 4.12 -0.05 16.48
N LEU A 61 4.02 0.08 15.15
CA LEU A 61 3.87 1.39 14.55
C LEU A 61 2.51 1.96 14.98
N LYS A 62 2.56 3.13 15.63
CA LYS A 62 1.37 3.86 16.04
C LYS A 62 1.08 4.97 15.05
N TRP A 63 -0.13 5.01 14.50
CA TRP A 63 -0.57 6.09 13.63
C TRP A 63 -2.00 6.49 13.95
N GLU A 64 -2.38 7.67 13.48
CA GLU A 64 -3.75 8.17 13.57
C GLU A 64 -4.33 8.31 12.15
N MET A 65 -5.58 7.88 11.97
CA MET A 65 -6.32 8.07 10.74
C MET A 65 -7.76 8.47 11.06
N GLN A 66 -8.18 9.63 10.55
CA GLN A 66 -9.54 10.15 10.73
C GLN A 66 -9.98 10.22 12.21
N GLY A 67 -9.06 10.55 13.13
CA GLY A 67 -9.35 10.63 14.57
C GLY A 67 -9.29 9.28 15.31
N HIS A 68 -8.90 8.19 14.65
CA HIS A 68 -8.71 6.88 15.25
C HIS A 68 -7.23 6.53 15.34
N SER A 69 -6.79 6.05 16.49
CA SER A 69 -5.42 5.54 16.70
C SER A 69 -5.35 4.05 16.41
N PHE A 70 -4.28 3.64 15.75
CA PHE A 70 -3.98 2.25 15.39
C PHE A 70 -2.56 1.91 15.84
N GLU A 71 -2.32 0.64 16.13
CA GLU A 71 -1.02 0.10 16.53
C GLU A 71 -0.84 -1.28 15.88
N GLU A 72 0.07 -1.38 14.92
CA GLU A 72 0.29 -2.61 14.16
C GLU A 72 1.74 -2.77 13.72
N ASP A 73 2.13 -4.02 13.50
CA ASP A 73 3.40 -4.36 12.86
C ASP A 73 3.28 -4.16 11.34
N ILE A 74 4.34 -3.61 10.74
CA ILE A 74 4.30 -3.05 9.41
C ILE A 74 5.58 -3.39 8.65
N ARG A 75 5.46 -4.03 7.48
CA ARG A 75 6.61 -4.28 6.59
C ARG A 75 6.98 -3.06 5.76
N LEU A 76 8.22 -3.03 5.27
CA LEU A 76 8.77 -1.97 4.43
C LEU A 76 9.18 -2.55 3.06
N LEU A 77 8.41 -2.26 2.01
CA LEU A 77 8.71 -2.72 0.63
C LEU A 77 9.22 -1.59 -0.31
N PRO A 78 9.57 -1.89 -1.57
CA PRO A 78 9.77 -0.87 -2.63
C PRO A 78 8.77 -1.01 -3.83
N LEU A 79 7.71 -0.19 -3.88
CA LEU A 79 6.45 -0.12 -4.66
C LEU A 79 6.27 1.31 -5.19
N GLY A 80 5.10 1.95 -5.34
CA GLY A 80 4.95 3.22 -6.10
C GLY A 80 4.97 4.62 -5.45
N ARG A 81 3.83 5.33 -5.49
CA ARG A 81 3.63 6.73 -5.01
C ARG A 81 2.53 6.83 -3.92
N CYS A 82 2.31 5.77 -3.13
CA CYS A 82 1.36 5.78 -2.01
C CYS A 82 2.09 5.97 -0.68
N ASP A 83 1.53 6.67 0.29
CA ASP A 83 2.22 6.80 1.58
C ASP A 83 2.14 5.51 2.41
N MET A 84 0.99 4.81 2.32
CA MET A 84 0.67 3.61 3.11
C MET A 84 -0.36 2.75 2.36
N VAL A 85 -0.19 1.43 2.38
CA VAL A 85 -1.17 0.46 1.88
C VAL A 85 -1.58 -0.45 3.03
N LEU A 86 -2.89 -0.50 3.31
CA LEU A 86 -3.46 -1.37 4.34
C LEU A 86 -4.01 -2.62 3.66
N GLY A 87 -3.45 -3.77 4.03
CA GLY A 87 -3.82 -5.07 3.45
C GLY A 87 -5.18 -5.58 3.91
N GLY A 88 -5.60 -6.70 3.32
CA GLY A 88 -6.85 -7.38 3.68
C GLY A 88 -6.90 -7.82 5.15
N ASP A 89 -5.76 -8.16 5.75
CA ASP A 89 -5.71 -8.59 7.15
C ASP A 89 -5.99 -7.45 8.12
N TRP A 90 -5.56 -6.23 7.79
CA TRP A 90 -5.96 -5.03 8.53
C TRP A 90 -7.46 -4.75 8.37
N ILE A 91 -8.01 -4.90 7.15
CA ILE A 91 -9.44 -4.72 6.89
C ILE A 91 -10.27 -5.71 7.73
N LYS A 92 -9.82 -6.96 7.87
CA LYS A 92 -10.47 -7.96 8.74
C LYS A 92 -10.49 -7.52 10.22
N LYS A 93 -9.41 -6.91 10.72
CA LYS A 93 -9.34 -6.39 12.10
C LYS A 93 -10.32 -5.24 12.35
N CYS A 94 -10.68 -4.48 11.32
CA CYS A 94 -11.65 -3.40 11.41
C CYS A 94 -13.11 -3.89 11.51
N GLY A 95 -13.38 -5.19 11.35
CA GLY A 95 -14.72 -5.76 11.37
C GLY A 95 -15.52 -5.46 10.09
N ASP A 96 -16.78 -5.05 10.25
CA ASP A 96 -17.67 -4.76 9.12
C ASP A 96 -17.27 -3.45 8.41
N VAL A 97 -16.68 -3.58 7.23
CA VAL A 97 -16.26 -2.44 6.41
C VAL A 97 -17.27 -2.16 5.30
N LEU A 98 -17.88 -0.98 5.33
CA LEU A 98 -18.77 -0.49 4.27
C LEU A 98 -17.97 0.31 3.22
N ILE A 99 -17.81 -0.25 2.03
CA ILE A 99 -17.12 0.41 0.91
C ILE A 99 -18.14 0.91 -0.12
N ASN A 100 -18.21 2.23 -0.32
CA ASN A 100 -19.08 2.83 -1.33
C ASN A 100 -18.35 2.96 -2.68
N LEU A 101 -18.56 1.97 -3.55
CA LEU A 101 -17.95 1.93 -4.89
C LEU A 101 -18.55 2.93 -5.89
N ASN A 102 -19.73 3.49 -5.61
CA ASN A 102 -20.36 4.48 -6.50
C ASN A 102 -19.65 5.84 -6.50
N LYS A 103 -18.70 6.04 -5.58
CA LYS A 103 -17.91 7.27 -5.45
C LYS A 103 -16.46 7.13 -5.99
N LEU A 104 -16.13 6.02 -6.64
CA LEU A 104 -14.80 5.74 -7.25
C LEU A 104 -14.63 6.31 -8.68
#